data_AF-A0A0L9T7M4-F1
#
_entry.id   AF-A0A0L9T7M4-F1
#
_cell.length_a   1.000
_cell.length_b   1.000
_cell.length_c   1.000
_cell.angle_alpha   90.00
_cell.angle_beta   90.00
_cell.angle_gamma   90.00
#
_symmetry.space_group_name_H-M   'P 1'
#
loop_
_entity.id
_entity.type
_entity.pdbx_description
1 polymer ?
#
loop_
_entity_poly.entity_id
_entity_poly.type
_entity_poly.pdbx_seq_one_letter_code
_entity_poly.pdbx_strand_id
1 'polypeptide(L)' 'MYRVIGKSRGQLVQILYPKCNQQLDSWECGFYVMCWIKTIIRAVITDDWNERLKSTSPIPEDTIRQIRQE' A
#
# COMPACT_ATOMS: atom_id res chain seq x y z
N MET A 1 -22.38 -9.23 12.22
CA MET A 1 -21.84 -8.32 13.26
C MET A 1 -20.32 -8.34 13.17
N TYR A 2 -19.68 -7.24 12.79
CA TYR A 2 -18.21 -7.14 12.85
C TYR A 2 -17.82 -6.61 14.22
N ARG A 3 -17.03 -7.37 14.97
CA ARG A 3 -16.49 -6.94 16.27
C ARG A 3 -15.32 -5.99 16.00
N VAL A 4 -15.54 -4.68 16.16
CA VAL A 4 -14.45 -3.71 16.18
C VAL A 4 -13.75 -3.84 17.54
N ILE A 5 -12.63 -4.56 17.58
CA ILE A 5 -11.78 -4.64 18.76
C ILE A 5 -10.95 -3.36 18.81
N GLY A 6 -11.34 -2.42 19.66
CA GLY A 6 -10.56 -1.21 19.90
C GLY A 6 -9.25 -1.56 20.58
N LYS A 7 -8.12 -1.08 20.03
CA LYS A 7 -6.82 -1.15 20.72
C LYS A 7 -6.88 -0.35 22.03
N SER A 8 -6.32 -0.89 23.10
CA SER A 8 -6.29 -0.21 24.40
C SER A 8 -5.42 1.05 24.32
N ARG A 9 -5.81 2.10 25.06
CA ARG A 9 -4.99 3.31 25.20
C ARG A 9 -3.66 2.91 25.85
N GLY A 10 -2.55 3.07 25.12
CA GLY A 10 -1.21 2.65 25.56
C GLY A 10 -0.62 1.45 24.79
N GLN A 11 -1.33 0.88 23.82
CA GLN A 11 -0.75 -0.15 22.96
C GLN A 11 0.33 0.46 22.06
N LEU A 12 1.56 -0.08 22.15
CA LEU A 12 2.69 0.34 21.32
C LEU A 12 2.34 0.16 19.84
N VAL A 13 2.32 1.26 19.10
CA VAL A 13 2.17 1.24 17.65
C VAL A 13 3.56 1.14 17.05
N GLN A 14 3.80 0.07 16.31
CA GLN A 14 5.01 -0.08 15.51
C GLN A 14 4.75 0.55 14.14
N ILE A 15 5.59 1.51 13.75
CA ILE A 15 5.57 2.12 12.42
C ILE A 15 6.64 1.43 11.57
N LEU A 16 6.28 1.03 10.36
CA LEU A 16 7.16 0.36 9.39
C LEU A 16 7.27 1.22 8.13
N TYR A 17 8.47 1.29 7.57
CA TYR A 17 8.78 1.98 6.32
C TYR A 17 9.39 0.98 5.32
N PRO A 18 8.56 0.23 4.59
CA PRO A 18 9.03 -0.77 3.66
C PRO A 18 9.62 -0.15 2.38
N LYS A 19 10.43 -0.92 1.65
CA LYS A 19 11.08 -0.51 0.39
C LYS A 19 10.11 -0.65 -0.80
N CYS A 20 9.03 0.13 -0.77
CA CYS A 20 7.97 0.12 -1.80
C CYS A 20 8.39 0.81 -3.12
N ASN A 21 7.54 0.70 -4.15
CA ASN A 21 7.82 1.22 -5.49
C ASN A 21 8.09 2.73 -5.43
N GLN A 22 9.19 3.17 -6.03
CA GLN A 22 9.52 4.59 -6.10
C GLN A 22 9.00 5.17 -7.40
N GLN A 23 8.16 6.20 -7.29
CA GLN A 23 7.74 6.99 -8.45
C GLN A 23 8.92 7.76 -9.03
N LEU A 24 8.91 7.95 -10.34
CA LEU A 24 9.91 8.77 -11.03
C LEU A 24 9.45 10.22 -11.19
N ASP A 25 8.14 10.40 -11.41
CA ASP A 25 7.53 11.71 -11.62
C ASP A 25 6.80 12.23 -10.37
N SER A 26 6.67 13.55 -10.26
CA SER A 26 6.01 14.19 -9.11
C SER A 26 4.48 14.06 -9.10
N TRP A 27 3.88 13.72 -10.25
CA TRP A 27 2.42 13.70 -10.43
C TRP A 27 1.80 12.30 -10.24
N GLU A 28 2.61 11.25 -10.08
CA GLU A 28 2.13 9.86 -10.05
C GLU A 28 1.74 9.34 -8.65
N CYS A 29 2.07 10.07 -7.59
CA CYS A 29 1.97 9.57 -6.21
C CYS A 29 0.59 9.02 -5.83
N GLY A 30 -0.47 9.66 -6.31
CA GLY A 30 -1.84 9.21 -6.07
C GLY A 30 -2.11 7.81 -6.65
N PHE A 31 -1.59 7.52 -7.84
CA PHE A 31 -1.75 6.21 -8.48
C PHE A 31 -1.04 5.10 -7.71
N TYR A 32 0.14 5.39 -7.16
CA TYR A 32 0.90 4.43 -6.34
C TYR A 32 0.14 4.10 -5.05
N VAL A 33 -0.41 5.12 -4.39
CA VAL A 33 -1.23 4.93 -3.18
C VAL A 33 -2.50 4.12 -3.49
N MET A 34 -3.24 4.47 -4.55
CA MET A 34 -4.45 3.75 -4.95
C MET A 34 -4.16 2.28 -5.30
N CYS A 35 -3.11 2.03 -6.08
CA CYS A 35 -2.66 0.68 -6.44
C CYS A 35 -2.37 -0.17 -5.19
N TRP A 36 -1.65 0.40 -4.23
CA TRP A 36 -1.28 -0.31 -3.01
C TRP A 36 -2.46 -0.54 -2.08
N ILE A 37 -3.33 0.45 -1.87
CA ILE A 37 -4.56 0.27 -1.06
C ILE A 37 -5.43 -0.84 -1.66
N LYS A 38 -5.65 -0.81 -2.98
CA LYS A 38 -6.41 -1.84 -3.69
C LYS A 38 -5.79 -3.22 -3.51
N THR A 39 -4.46 -3.32 -3.61
CA THR A 39 -3.72 -4.58 -3.44
C THR A 39 -3.83 -5.12 -2.01
N ILE A 40 -3.64 -4.26 -1.00
CA ILE A 40 -3.73 -4.61 0.42
C ILE A 40 -5.11 -5.18 0.75
N ILE A 41 -6.17 -4.51 0.30
CA ILE A 41 -7.55 -4.94 0.56
C ILE A 41 -7.84 -6.28 -0.16
N ARG A 42 -7.48 -6.39 -1.45
CA ARG A 42 -7.77 -7.60 -2.25
C ARG A 42 -7.01 -8.83 -1.76
N ALA A 43 -5.77 -8.66 -1.35
CA ALA A 43 -4.93 -9.74 -0.86
C ALA A 43 -5.01 -9.94 0.67
N VAL A 44 -5.85 -9.15 1.35
CA VAL A 44 -6.03 -9.17 2.82
C VAL A 44 -4.69 -9.15 3.55
N ILE A 45 -3.82 -8.20 3.16
CA ILE A 45 -2.49 -8.09 3.74
C ILE A 45 -2.61 -7.49 5.14
N THR A 46 -2.23 -8.27 6.15
CA THR A 46 -2.24 -7.86 7.57
C THR A 46 -0.85 -7.89 8.23
N ASP A 47 0.08 -8.62 7.63
CA ASP A 47 1.44 -8.91 8.10
C ASP A 47 2.45 -8.93 6.95
N ASP A 48 3.72 -9.20 7.27
CA ASP A 48 4.83 -9.36 6.31
C ASP A 48 5.00 -8.19 5.33
N TRP A 49 4.70 -6.98 5.79
CA TRP A 49 4.75 -5.76 4.99
C TRP A 49 6.05 -5.58 4.23
N ASN A 50 7.21 -5.88 4.83
CA ASN A 50 8.51 -5.76 4.19
C ASN A 50 8.73 -6.76 3.05
N GLU A 51 8.11 -7.94 3.11
CA GLU A 51 8.23 -8.95 2.06
C GLU A 51 7.30 -8.64 0.88
N ARG A 52 6.10 -8.11 1.20
CA ARG A 52 5.10 -7.72 0.21
C ARG A 52 5.49 -6.41 -0.49
N LEU A 53 6.08 -5.47 0.24
CA LEU A 53 6.50 -4.13 -0.23
C LEU A 53 8.03 -4.04 -0.33
N LYS A 54 8.63 -4.90 -1.17
CA LYS A 54 10.10 -5.01 -1.31
C LYS A 54 10.68 -4.40 -2.58
N SER A 55 9.84 -4.08 -3.56
CA SER A 55 10.30 -3.59 -4.86
C SER A 55 10.38 -2.07 -4.85
N THR A 56 11.54 -1.52 -5.18
CA THR A 56 11.71 -0.08 -5.40
C THR A 56 11.49 0.33 -6.85
N SER A 57 11.33 -0.63 -7.77
CA SER A 57 11.06 -0.34 -9.17
C SER A 57 9.76 0.48 -9.32
N PRO A 58 9.67 1.41 -10.28
CA PRO A 58 8.43 2.13 -10.55
C PRO A 58 7.29 1.18 -10.89
N ILE A 59 6.05 1.59 -10.60
CA ILE A 59 4.87 0.89 -11.12
C ILE A 59 4.87 1.08 -12.65
N PRO A 60 4.67 0.02 -13.45
CA PRO A 60 4.64 0.15 -14.91
C PRO A 60 3.59 1.16 -15.38
N GLU A 61 3.94 1.97 -16.39
CA GLU A 61 3.03 2.99 -16.93
C GLU A 61 1.71 2.38 -17.39
N ASP A 62 1.72 1.17 -17.96
CA ASP A 62 0.51 0.45 -18.36
C ASP A 62 -0.45 0.21 -17.19
N THR A 63 0.08 -0.14 -16.01
CA THR A 63 -0.72 -0.29 -14.78
C THR A 63 -1.30 1.05 -14.34
N ILE A 64 -0.50 2.13 -14.42
CA ILE A 64 -0.96 3.49 -14.09
C ILE A 64 -2.08 3.93 -15.06
N ARG A 65 -1.93 3.64 -16.35
CA ARG A 65 -2.94 3.91 -17.38
C ARG A 65 -4.24 3.16 -17.13
N GLN A 66 -4.16 1.89 -16.70
CA GLN A 66 -5.35 1.13 -16.30
C GLN A 66 -6.06 1.82 -15.13
N ILE A 67 -5.34 2.24 -14.09
CA ILE A 67 -5.93 2.92 -12.92
C ILE A 67 -6.62 4.24 -13.32
N ARG A 68 -6.12 4.96 -14.34
CA ARG A 68 -6.78 6.19 -14.84
C ARG A 68 -8.13 5.95 -15.51
N GLN A 69 -8.35 4.73 -16.00
CA GLN A 69 -9.55 4.36 -16.76
C GLN A 69 -10.58 3.59 -15.92
N GLU A 70 -10.25 3.24 -14.67
CA GLU A 70 -11.18 2.66 -13.70
C GLU A 70 -12.17 3.70 -13.17
#